data_AF-A0A5D9CBR6-F1
#
_entry.id   AF-A0A5D9CBR6-F1
#
_cell.length_a   1.000
_cell.length_b   1.000
_cell.length_c   1.000
_cell.angle_alpha   90.00
_cell.angle_beta   90.00
_cell.angle_gamma   90.00
#
_symmetry.space_group_name_H-M   'P 1'
#
loop_
_entity.id
_entity.type
_entity.pdbx_description
1 polymer ?
#
loop_
_entity_poly.entity_id
_entity_poly.type
_entity_poly.pdbx_seq_one_letter_code
_entity_poly.pdbx_strand_id
1 'polypeptide(L)'
;MLANWSGAHPAWFVEGFAEFNATARFNERGKIDLGLAAKHRYPTLLLGMQLPIERVLTGTSAGLNAELADSFYAKGWLLTHMLTFEKRRAGQLETYLAAINKGTASLDAAKQAFGDLAMLDREMNQYVRRKQMTVAEMPIAQLPLDAIAVRQLTAGEQALMQVRLRSERGVTDKTASAVAADARKLAAPFTEDPGAQLILAEAEFDADQDNAADVAADRVLAARPNDVDALIFKGHVAMRRLTKTKSSDVVAWKAARQWFVRANRVQPNAAEPLSLFYAIMLEQGEKPTANAIAALQRAFELVPQDSALRFLLARQYLIDGKLTEGRVLLEPMAYNPHAAPDNSAAQLIALIDKKDQAAIRDYLAHKPDPAQKPDPESD
;
A
#
# COMPACT_ATOMS: atom_id res chain seq x y z
N MET A 1 7.88 -6.59 -0.49
CA MET A 1 7.41 -7.60 -1.47
C MET A 1 6.74 -6.95 -2.67
N LEU A 2 5.65 -6.21 -2.46
CA LEU A 2 4.82 -5.61 -3.54
C LEU A 2 5.53 -4.60 -4.47
N ALA A 3 6.64 -4.00 -4.02
CA ALA A 3 7.42 -3.05 -4.82
C ALA A 3 8.41 -3.72 -5.81
N ASN A 4 8.91 -4.92 -5.49
CA ASN A 4 10.02 -5.54 -6.22
C ASN A 4 9.67 -6.89 -6.86
N TRP A 5 8.62 -7.57 -6.37
CA TRP A 5 8.21 -8.89 -6.88
C TRP A 5 6.85 -8.79 -7.56
N SER A 6 6.82 -9.07 -8.86
CA SER A 6 5.60 -9.17 -9.65
C SER A 6 4.94 -10.54 -9.46
N GLY A 7 3.63 -10.54 -9.21
CA GLY A 7 2.82 -11.77 -9.18
C GLY A 7 2.08 -12.02 -7.87
N ALA A 8 1.27 -13.06 -7.88
CA ALA A 8 0.54 -13.62 -6.76
C ALA A 8 1.47 -14.34 -5.80
N HIS A 9 1.28 -14.11 -4.50
CA HIS A 9 2.01 -14.77 -3.43
C HIS A 9 1.01 -15.39 -2.44
N PRO A 10 1.16 -16.68 -2.08
CA PRO A 10 0.24 -17.31 -1.15
C PRO A 10 0.42 -16.75 0.26
N ALA A 11 -0.67 -16.77 1.02
CA ALA A 11 -0.76 -16.21 2.38
C ALA A 11 0.44 -16.57 3.26
N TRP A 12 0.75 -17.86 3.39
CA TRP A 12 1.84 -18.33 4.25
C TRP A 12 3.19 -17.69 3.91
N PHE A 13 3.42 -17.37 2.64
CA PHE A 13 4.68 -16.80 2.19
C PHE A 13 4.70 -15.28 2.36
N VAL A 14 3.57 -14.59 2.14
CA VAL A 14 3.44 -13.17 2.48
C VAL A 14 3.76 -12.96 3.97
N GLU A 15 3.11 -13.74 4.83
CA GLU A 15 3.31 -13.70 6.28
C GLU A 15 4.69 -14.17 6.70
N GLY A 16 5.13 -15.31 6.17
CA GLY A 16 6.42 -15.88 6.49
C GLY A 16 7.59 -14.98 6.08
N PHE A 17 7.45 -14.27 4.96
CA PHE A 17 8.42 -13.28 4.52
C PHE A 17 8.41 -12.04 5.42
N ALA A 18 7.23 -11.56 5.85
CA ALA A 18 7.13 -10.48 6.82
C ALA A 18 7.84 -10.85 8.14
N GLU A 19 7.52 -12.01 8.72
CA GLU A 19 8.19 -12.53 9.91
C GLU A 19 9.70 -12.72 9.70
N PHE A 20 10.13 -13.17 8.51
CA PHE A 20 11.54 -13.36 8.19
C PHE A 20 12.30 -12.02 8.26
N ASN A 21 11.71 -10.95 7.72
CA ASN A 21 12.29 -9.61 7.72
C ASN A 21 12.11 -8.88 9.06
N ALA A 22 11.08 -9.19 9.84
CA ALA A 22 10.84 -8.60 11.16
C ALA A 22 11.99 -8.87 12.14
N THR A 23 12.78 -9.92 11.88
CA THR A 23 13.96 -10.26 12.67
C THR A 23 15.23 -9.52 12.25
N ALA A 24 15.16 -8.65 11.23
CA ALA A 24 16.32 -7.98 10.68
C ALA A 24 17.07 -7.14 11.73
N ARG A 25 18.40 -7.08 11.61
CA ARG A 25 19.25 -6.29 12.51
C ARG A 25 20.27 -5.48 11.71
N PHE A 26 20.29 -4.17 11.93
CA PHE A 26 21.36 -3.29 11.49
C PHE A 26 22.51 -3.40 12.48
N ASN A 27 23.66 -3.89 12.02
CA ASN A 27 24.81 -4.09 12.88
C ASN A 27 25.85 -2.96 12.73
N GLU A 28 26.71 -2.81 13.75
CA GLU A 28 27.73 -1.76 13.82
C GLU A 28 28.77 -1.84 12.68
N ARG A 29 28.81 -2.94 11.93
CA ARG A 29 29.75 -3.16 10.81
C ARG A 29 29.20 -2.62 9.48
N GLY A 30 28.09 -1.86 9.52
CA GLY A 30 27.45 -1.36 8.30
C GLY A 30 26.85 -2.48 7.46
N LYS A 31 26.37 -3.55 8.10
CA LYS A 31 25.67 -4.66 7.44
C LYS A 31 24.26 -4.83 8.03
N ILE A 32 23.40 -5.48 7.27
CA ILE A 32 22.08 -5.93 7.68
C ILE A 32 22.11 -7.45 7.78
N ASP A 33 21.74 -7.96 8.95
CA ASP A 33 21.49 -9.37 9.17
C ASP A 33 20.02 -9.66 8.85
N LEU A 34 19.75 -10.61 7.96
CA LEU A 34 18.40 -11.04 7.57
C LEU A 34 18.16 -12.53 7.88
N GLY A 35 16.94 -12.83 8.28
CA GLY A 35 16.54 -14.19 8.65
C GLY A 35 17.13 -14.63 9.97
N LEU A 36 17.16 -13.75 10.97
CA LEU A 36 17.51 -14.14 12.33
C LEU A 36 16.42 -15.08 12.89
N ALA A 37 16.80 -15.91 13.85
CA ALA A 37 15.85 -16.80 14.52
C ALA A 37 14.73 -15.99 15.18
N ALA A 38 13.48 -16.24 14.79
CA ALA A 38 12.28 -15.58 15.33
C ALA A 38 11.96 -16.10 16.74
N LYS A 39 12.77 -15.71 17.74
CA LYS A 39 12.69 -16.20 19.14
C LYS A 39 11.28 -16.09 19.74
N HIS A 40 10.51 -15.07 19.35
CA HIS A 40 9.13 -14.88 19.78
C HIS A 40 8.17 -15.97 19.26
N ARG A 41 8.49 -16.63 18.14
CA ARG A 41 7.68 -17.72 17.54
C ARG A 41 8.11 -19.12 18.02
N TYR A 42 9.25 -19.28 18.69
CA TYR A 42 9.75 -20.59 19.13
C TYR A 42 8.78 -21.37 20.03
N PRO A 43 8.14 -20.75 21.04
CA PRO A 43 7.17 -21.46 21.88
C PRO A 43 6.03 -22.06 21.05
N THR A 44 5.47 -21.29 20.12
CA THR A 44 4.43 -21.74 19.20
C THR A 44 4.91 -22.89 18.30
N LEU A 45 6.12 -22.79 17.74
CA LEU A 45 6.67 -23.84 16.88
C LEU A 45 6.92 -25.18 17.60
N LEU A 46 7.28 -25.13 18.89
CA LEU A 46 7.65 -26.32 19.65
C LEU A 46 6.50 -26.92 20.44
N LEU A 47 5.59 -26.08 20.95
CA LEU A 47 4.56 -26.45 21.93
C LEU A 47 3.15 -26.04 21.51
N GLY A 48 3.00 -25.20 20.49
CA GLY A 48 1.70 -24.70 20.05
C GLY A 48 0.84 -25.74 19.35
N MET A 49 -0.44 -25.40 19.17
CA MET A 49 -1.38 -26.23 18.42
C MET A 49 -0.89 -26.55 17.01
N GLN A 50 -1.00 -27.82 16.64
CA GLN A 50 -0.49 -28.29 15.36
C GLN A 50 -1.41 -27.90 14.21
N LEU A 51 -0.90 -27.06 13.31
CA LEU A 51 -1.55 -26.75 12.04
C LEU A 51 -0.89 -27.58 10.92
N PRO A 52 -1.61 -28.53 10.28
CA PRO A 52 -1.04 -29.35 9.20
C PRO A 52 -0.46 -28.48 8.07
N ILE A 53 0.65 -28.92 7.46
CA ILE A 53 1.33 -28.14 6.43
C ILE A 53 0.42 -27.86 5.21
N GLU A 54 -0.50 -28.77 4.89
CA GLU A 54 -1.50 -28.59 3.84
C GLU A 54 -2.41 -27.40 4.15
N ARG A 55 -2.77 -27.18 5.42
CA ARG A 55 -3.59 -26.05 5.84
C ARG A 55 -2.81 -24.73 5.78
N VAL A 56 -1.51 -24.75 6.09
CA VAL A 56 -0.63 -23.59 5.91
C VAL A 56 -0.53 -23.24 4.42
N LEU A 57 -0.32 -24.23 3.55
CA LEU A 57 -0.12 -24.03 2.11
C LEU A 57 -1.39 -23.58 1.38
N THR A 58 -2.57 -23.99 1.83
CA THR A 58 -3.84 -23.75 1.12
C THR A 58 -4.74 -22.70 1.78
N GLY A 59 -4.49 -22.32 3.03
CA GLY A 59 -5.34 -21.43 3.80
C GLY A 59 -4.76 -20.02 4.02
N THR A 60 -5.50 -19.24 4.80
CA THR A 60 -5.09 -17.93 5.35
C THR A 60 -5.21 -17.98 6.88
N SER A 61 -4.72 -16.94 7.57
CA SER A 61 -4.96 -16.76 9.02
C SER A 61 -6.41 -16.35 9.32
N ALA A 62 -7.13 -15.80 8.34
CA ALA A 62 -8.51 -15.37 8.50
C ALA A 62 -9.44 -16.55 8.85
N GLY A 63 -10.26 -16.37 9.90
CA GLY A 63 -11.16 -17.40 10.40
C GLY A 63 -10.51 -18.49 11.25
N LEU A 64 -9.19 -18.43 11.46
CA LEU A 64 -8.52 -19.23 12.50
C LEU A 64 -8.74 -18.58 13.88
N ASN A 65 -8.73 -19.40 14.94
CA ASN A 65 -8.60 -18.85 16.29
C ASN A 65 -7.18 -18.32 16.52
N ALA A 66 -6.98 -17.53 17.58
CA ALA A 66 -5.70 -16.86 17.86
C ALA A 66 -4.51 -17.82 17.88
N GLU A 67 -4.65 -19.01 18.49
CA GLU A 67 -3.55 -19.98 18.61
C GLU A 67 -3.19 -20.65 17.27
N LEU A 68 -4.20 -20.96 16.43
CA LEU A 68 -3.96 -21.45 15.07
C LEU A 68 -3.40 -20.36 14.15
N ALA A 69 -3.82 -19.11 14.32
CA ALA A 69 -3.27 -17.97 13.60
C ALA A 69 -1.79 -17.77 13.96
N ASP A 70 -1.43 -17.81 15.24
CA ASP A 70 -0.03 -17.80 15.67
C ASP A 70 0.78 -18.95 15.07
N SER A 71 0.19 -20.14 15.00
CA SER A 71 0.82 -21.30 14.38
C SER A 71 0.99 -21.14 12.87
N PHE A 72 0.06 -20.45 12.19
CA PHE A 72 0.17 -20.09 10.78
C PHE A 72 1.35 -19.15 10.54
N TYR A 73 1.45 -18.04 11.29
CA TYR A 73 2.59 -17.09 11.20
C TYR A 73 3.92 -17.78 11.50
N ALA A 74 3.96 -18.57 12.58
CA ALA A 74 5.17 -19.29 13.00
C ALA A 74 5.63 -20.30 11.94
N LYS A 75 4.73 -21.14 11.40
CA LYS A 75 5.06 -22.09 10.33
C LYS A 75 5.41 -21.40 9.02
N GLY A 76 4.77 -20.26 8.71
CA GLY A 76 5.12 -19.42 7.57
C GLY A 76 6.56 -18.93 7.64
N TRP A 77 6.99 -18.41 8.79
CA TRP A 77 8.39 -18.04 9.04
C TRP A 77 9.34 -19.23 8.85
N LEU A 78 9.03 -20.36 9.48
CA LEU A 78 9.87 -21.56 9.47
C LEU A 78 10.08 -22.10 8.05
N LEU A 79 8.99 -22.19 7.28
CA LEU A 79 9.04 -22.65 5.89
C LEU A 79 9.83 -21.66 5.01
N THR A 80 9.58 -20.36 5.15
CA THR A 80 10.32 -19.31 4.42
C THR A 80 11.81 -19.38 4.71
N HIS A 81 12.20 -19.46 5.98
CA HIS A 81 13.58 -19.56 6.41
C HIS A 81 14.26 -20.83 5.88
N MET A 82 13.58 -21.98 5.98
CA MET A 82 14.09 -23.25 5.47
C MET A 82 14.29 -23.22 3.95
N LEU A 83 13.31 -22.75 3.18
CA LEU A 83 13.41 -22.67 1.71
C LEU A 83 14.44 -21.65 1.24
N THR A 84 14.74 -20.64 2.05
CA THR A 84 15.77 -19.63 1.76
C THR A 84 17.19 -20.17 1.97
N PHE A 85 17.43 -20.96 3.03
CA PHE A 85 18.79 -21.30 3.46
C PHE A 85 19.18 -22.78 3.36
N GLU A 86 18.22 -23.71 3.31
CA GLU A 86 18.54 -25.13 3.21
C GLU A 86 18.93 -25.50 1.77
N LYS A 87 20.23 -25.73 1.53
CA LYS A 87 20.77 -26.04 0.20
C LYS A 87 20.05 -27.18 -0.53
N ARG A 88 19.59 -28.20 0.20
CA ARG A 88 18.85 -29.34 -0.37
C ARG A 88 17.47 -28.96 -0.95
N ARG A 89 16.95 -27.79 -0.59
CA ARG A 89 15.65 -27.26 -1.03
C ARG A 89 15.80 -26.02 -1.94
N ALA A 90 17.01 -25.71 -2.39
CA ALA A 90 17.27 -24.57 -3.28
C ALA A 90 16.39 -24.64 -4.54
N GLY A 91 15.80 -23.51 -4.94
CA GLY A 91 14.94 -23.39 -6.12
C GLY A 91 13.50 -23.89 -5.95
N GLN A 92 13.16 -24.58 -4.85
CA GLN A 92 11.80 -25.08 -4.63
C GLN A 92 10.79 -23.94 -4.43
N LEU A 93 11.16 -22.88 -3.71
CA LEU A 93 10.30 -21.71 -3.52
C LEU A 93 9.97 -21.02 -4.85
N GLU A 94 10.98 -20.81 -5.70
CA GLU A 94 10.80 -20.24 -7.04
C GLU A 94 9.89 -21.11 -7.91
N THR A 95 10.13 -22.43 -7.90
CA THR A 95 9.29 -23.41 -8.62
C THR A 95 7.82 -23.35 -8.16
N TYR A 96 7.62 -23.30 -6.84
CA TYR A 96 6.29 -23.21 -6.23
C TYR A 96 5.58 -21.91 -6.63
N LEU A 97 6.23 -20.75 -6.45
CA LEU A 97 5.65 -19.45 -6.79
C LEU A 97 5.38 -19.33 -8.30
N ALA A 98 6.25 -19.87 -9.16
CA ALA A 98 6.02 -19.90 -10.60
C ALA A 98 4.79 -20.75 -10.98
N ALA A 99 4.54 -21.86 -10.29
CA ALA A 99 3.34 -22.68 -10.51
C ALA A 99 2.06 -21.96 -10.03
N ILE A 100 2.11 -21.30 -8.87
CA ILE A 100 1.00 -20.45 -8.39
C ILE A 100 0.65 -19.37 -9.41
N ASN A 101 1.65 -18.67 -9.93
CA ASN A 101 1.46 -17.60 -10.92
C ASN A 101 0.99 -18.10 -12.30
N LYS A 102 1.09 -19.41 -12.57
CA LYS A 102 0.49 -20.06 -13.74
C LYS A 102 -0.95 -20.53 -13.50
N GLY A 103 -1.50 -20.30 -12.32
CA GLY A 103 -2.86 -20.73 -11.94
C GLY A 103 -2.93 -22.18 -11.45
N THR A 104 -1.81 -22.83 -11.15
CA THR A 104 -1.83 -24.15 -10.50
C THR A 104 -2.37 -24.02 -9.08
N ALA A 105 -3.31 -24.90 -8.70
CA ALA A 105 -3.84 -24.93 -7.35
C ALA A 105 -2.73 -25.12 -6.30
N SER A 106 -2.83 -24.42 -5.17
CA SER A 106 -1.71 -24.33 -4.20
C SER A 106 -1.20 -25.69 -3.73
N LEU A 107 -2.10 -26.64 -3.48
CA LEU A 107 -1.72 -27.97 -3.03
C LEU A 107 -0.94 -28.76 -4.10
N ASP A 108 -1.32 -28.61 -5.37
CA ASP A 108 -0.66 -29.30 -6.47
C ASP A 108 0.69 -28.65 -6.80
N ALA A 109 0.76 -27.32 -6.76
CA ALA A 109 2.01 -26.58 -6.85
C ALA A 109 2.98 -26.99 -5.73
N ALA A 110 2.48 -27.18 -4.50
CA ALA A 110 3.28 -27.61 -3.36
C ALA A 110 3.80 -29.05 -3.53
N LYS A 111 2.96 -29.98 -3.99
CA LYS A 111 3.41 -31.36 -4.29
C LYS A 111 4.45 -31.40 -5.39
N GLN A 112 4.28 -30.58 -6.44
CA GLN A 112 5.22 -30.46 -7.53
C GLN A 112 6.58 -29.91 -7.06
N ALA A 113 6.57 -28.86 -6.23
CA ALA A 113 7.80 -28.18 -5.81
C ALA A 113 8.50 -28.83 -4.61
N PHE A 114 7.73 -29.33 -3.64
CA PHE A 114 8.24 -29.81 -2.35
C PHE A 114 8.22 -31.34 -2.23
N GLY A 115 7.51 -32.05 -3.11
CA GLY A 115 7.36 -33.50 -3.07
C GLY A 115 6.33 -33.96 -2.03
N ASP A 116 6.68 -35.00 -1.26
CA ASP A 116 5.84 -35.51 -0.16
C ASP A 116 5.73 -34.46 0.97
N LEU A 117 4.52 -33.96 1.19
CA LEU A 117 4.24 -32.92 2.19
C LEU A 117 4.36 -33.45 3.62
N ALA A 118 4.12 -34.74 3.87
CA ALA A 118 4.36 -35.33 5.18
C ALA A 118 5.87 -35.39 5.49
N MET A 119 6.70 -35.60 4.47
CA MET A 119 8.15 -35.49 4.60
C MET A 119 8.58 -34.03 4.82
N LEU A 120 7.97 -33.05 4.12
CA LEU A 120 8.21 -31.63 4.35
C LEU A 120 7.94 -31.22 5.80
N ASP A 121 6.78 -31.59 6.35
CA ASP A 121 6.41 -31.23 7.74
C ASP A 121 7.38 -31.87 8.76
N ARG A 122 7.78 -33.14 8.56
CA ARG A 122 8.83 -33.79 9.38
C ARG A 122 10.15 -33.04 9.32
N GLU A 123 10.57 -32.61 8.14
CA GLU A 123 11.82 -31.85 7.97
C GLU A 123 11.75 -30.48 8.64
N MET A 124 10.62 -29.77 8.56
CA MET A 124 10.41 -28.51 9.28
C MET A 124 10.53 -28.70 10.80
N ASN A 125 9.90 -29.75 11.34
CA ASN A 125 9.97 -30.09 12.76
C ASN A 125 11.40 -30.43 13.23
N GLN A 126 12.23 -31.00 12.34
CA GLN A 126 13.65 -31.22 12.63
C GLN A 126 14.46 -29.92 12.50
N TYR A 127 14.15 -29.09 11.50
CA TYR A 127 14.85 -27.86 11.20
C TYR A 127 14.77 -26.85 12.36
N VAL A 128 13.57 -26.66 12.94
CA VAL A 128 13.38 -25.73 14.07
C VAL A 128 14.19 -26.10 15.31
N ARG A 129 14.52 -27.39 15.48
CA ARG A 129 15.27 -27.91 16.65
C ARG A 129 16.79 -27.76 16.50
N ARG A 130 17.28 -27.22 15.38
CA ARG A 130 18.72 -26.97 15.19
C ARG A 130 19.20 -25.92 16.19
N LYS A 131 20.41 -26.14 16.73
CA LYS A 131 21.05 -25.21 17.69
C LYS A 131 21.43 -23.87 17.04
N GLN A 132 21.64 -23.86 15.73
CA GLN A 132 22.05 -22.70 14.96
C GLN A 132 21.24 -22.64 13.67
N MET A 133 20.92 -21.42 13.25
CA MET A 133 20.26 -21.12 11.99
C MET A 133 21.14 -20.21 11.15
N THR A 134 21.08 -20.40 9.84
CA THR A 134 21.79 -19.56 8.87
C THR A 134 21.18 -18.16 8.87
N VAL A 135 22.03 -17.14 8.79
CA VAL A 135 21.64 -15.74 8.68
C VAL A 135 22.32 -15.17 7.44
N ALA A 136 21.58 -14.41 6.63
CA ALA A 136 22.17 -13.68 5.53
C ALA A 136 22.76 -12.36 6.05
N GLU A 137 24.03 -12.09 5.75
CA GLU A 137 24.62 -10.76 5.97
C GLU A 137 24.68 -10.02 4.64
N MET A 138 24.05 -8.85 4.57
CA MET A 138 24.11 -7.99 3.40
C MET A 138 24.88 -6.71 3.74
N PRO A 139 25.86 -6.30 2.92
CA PRO A 139 26.47 -4.98 3.10
C PRO A 139 25.42 -3.90 2.86
N ILE A 140 25.38 -2.90 3.72
CA ILE A 140 24.65 -1.67 3.40
C ILE A 140 25.48 -0.99 2.32
N ALA A 141 24.99 -1.01 1.08
CA ALA A 141 25.59 -0.22 0.02
C ALA A 141 25.64 1.23 0.52
N GLN A 142 26.79 1.90 0.35
CA GLN A 142 26.84 3.35 0.51
C GLN A 142 26.00 3.94 -0.62
N LEU A 143 24.71 4.10 -0.35
CA LEU A 143 23.86 4.91 -1.21
C LEU A 143 24.44 6.31 -1.16
N PRO A 144 24.65 6.98 -2.30
CA PRO A 144 24.96 8.40 -2.33
C PRO A 144 23.71 9.13 -1.83
N LEU A 145 23.55 9.18 -0.51
CA LEU A 145 22.50 9.94 0.13
C LEU A 145 22.95 11.39 0.11
N ASP A 146 22.13 12.25 -0.48
CA ASP A 146 22.27 13.67 -0.27
C ASP A 146 22.19 13.99 1.22
N ALA A 147 22.72 15.14 1.63
CA ALA A 147 22.66 15.56 3.01
C ALA A 147 21.19 15.59 3.49
N ILE A 148 20.87 14.71 4.44
CA ILE A 148 19.54 14.66 5.06
C ILE A 148 19.40 15.92 5.91
N ALA A 149 18.57 16.86 5.46
CA ALA A 149 18.25 18.05 6.22
C ALA A 149 17.32 17.68 7.39
N VAL A 150 17.78 17.93 8.62
CA VAL A 150 16.97 17.79 9.83
C VAL A 150 16.77 19.18 10.43
N ARG A 151 15.55 19.47 10.87
CA ARG A 151 15.22 20.70 11.59
C ARG A 151 14.38 20.37 12.81
N GLN A 152 14.45 21.25 13.80
CA GLN A 152 13.48 21.23 14.88
C GLN A 152 12.10 21.64 14.34
N LEU A 153 11.06 21.00 14.84
CA LEU A 153 9.69 21.41 14.59
C LEU A 153 9.44 22.79 15.20
N THR A 154 8.66 23.64 14.55
CA THR A 154 8.24 24.92 15.11
C THR A 154 7.33 24.71 16.33
N ALA A 155 7.09 25.76 17.12
CA ALA A 155 6.17 25.68 18.25
C ALA A 155 4.74 25.31 17.80
N GLY A 156 4.29 25.81 16.65
CA GLY A 156 2.99 25.48 16.07
C GLY A 156 2.90 24.02 15.61
N GLU A 157 3.91 23.53 14.89
CA GLU A 157 3.97 22.11 14.47
C GLU A 157 3.98 21.15 15.67
N GLN A 158 4.74 21.48 16.72
CA GLN A 158 4.75 20.69 17.96
C GLN A 158 3.38 20.68 18.63
N ALA A 159 2.72 21.83 18.73
CA ALA A 159 1.41 21.94 19.35
C ALA A 159 0.33 21.12 18.61
N LEU A 160 0.43 21.01 17.28
CA LEU A 160 -0.52 20.27 16.44
C LEU A 160 -0.13 18.82 16.14
N MET A 161 0.94 18.28 16.71
CA MET A 161 1.42 16.95 16.36
C MET A 161 0.36 15.84 16.55
N GLN A 162 -0.44 15.92 17.62
CA GLN A 162 -1.54 14.97 17.85
C GLN A 162 -2.69 15.13 16.85
N VAL A 163 -2.91 16.31 16.29
CA VAL A 163 -3.85 16.51 15.18
C VAL A 163 -3.31 15.83 13.93
N ARG A 164 -2.06 16.14 13.56
CA ARG A 164 -1.39 15.56 12.39
C ARG A 164 -1.42 14.03 12.40
N LEU A 165 -1.02 13.41 13.51
CA LEU A 165 -1.02 11.94 13.65
C LEU A 165 -2.43 11.32 13.44
N ARG A 166 -3.50 12.03 13.83
CA ARG A 166 -4.87 11.56 13.65
C ARG A 166 -5.36 11.74 12.22
N SER A 167 -5.04 12.87 11.56
CA SER A 167 -5.40 13.11 10.16
C SER A 167 -4.65 12.18 9.20
N GLU A 168 -3.32 12.05 9.35
CA GLU A 168 -2.48 11.21 8.48
C GLU A 168 -2.79 9.71 8.60
N ARG A 169 -3.26 9.26 9.77
CA ARG A 169 -3.77 7.90 9.96
C ARG A 169 -5.10 7.68 9.19
N GLY A 170 -5.83 8.75 8.91
CA GLY A 170 -7.16 8.75 8.31
C GLY A 170 -8.25 9.01 9.34
N VAL A 171 -9.17 9.92 8.97
CA VAL A 171 -10.38 10.23 9.73
C VAL A 171 -11.64 9.78 8.99
N THR A 172 -12.75 9.70 9.72
CA THR A 172 -14.08 9.40 9.17
C THR A 172 -14.98 10.62 9.33
N ASP A 173 -16.13 10.66 8.65
CA ASP A 173 -17.14 11.72 8.83
C ASP A 173 -17.50 11.98 10.30
N LYS A 174 -17.41 10.95 11.15
CA LYS A 174 -17.69 11.03 12.60
C LYS A 174 -16.56 11.66 13.39
N THR A 175 -15.31 11.49 12.98
CA THR A 175 -14.11 11.92 13.74
C THR A 175 -13.51 13.22 13.21
N ALA A 176 -13.67 13.52 11.92
CA ALA A 176 -13.07 14.67 11.26
C ALA A 176 -13.44 16.00 11.93
N SER A 177 -14.73 16.21 12.23
CA SER A 177 -15.20 17.45 12.88
C SER A 177 -14.55 17.71 14.24
N ALA A 178 -14.29 16.66 15.03
CA ALA A 178 -13.63 16.79 16.33
C ALA A 178 -12.13 17.10 16.16
N VAL A 179 -11.47 16.45 15.20
CA VAL A 179 -10.06 16.72 14.89
C VAL A 179 -9.87 18.15 14.37
N ALA A 180 -10.76 18.64 13.51
CA ALA A 180 -10.74 20.03 13.04
C ALA A 180 -10.98 21.04 14.19
N ALA A 181 -11.88 20.74 15.13
CA ALA A 181 -12.10 21.58 16.30
C ALA A 181 -10.84 21.69 17.18
N ASP A 182 -10.14 20.58 17.41
CA ASP A 182 -8.85 20.57 18.10
C ASP A 182 -7.79 21.37 17.31
N ALA A 183 -7.73 21.17 15.99
CA ALA A 183 -6.81 21.88 15.11
C ALA A 183 -7.00 23.40 15.20
N ARG A 184 -8.25 23.90 15.10
CA ARG A 184 -8.56 25.33 15.25
C ARG A 184 -8.10 25.88 16.59
N LYS A 185 -8.40 25.17 17.68
CA LYS A 185 -8.02 25.59 19.04
C LYS A 185 -6.51 25.69 19.19
N LEU A 186 -5.78 24.68 18.71
CA LEU A 186 -4.33 24.58 18.85
C LEU A 186 -3.61 25.53 17.90
N ALA A 187 -4.13 25.78 16.69
CA ALA A 187 -3.53 26.68 15.70
C ALA A 187 -3.83 28.16 15.95
N ALA A 188 -4.80 28.50 16.80
CA ALA A 188 -5.20 29.89 17.06
C ALA A 188 -4.03 30.82 17.46
N PRO A 189 -3.03 30.41 18.27
CA PRO A 189 -1.86 31.22 18.58
C PRO A 189 -0.79 31.27 17.46
N PHE A 190 -0.96 30.49 16.39
CA PHE A 190 0.06 30.21 15.37
C PHE A 190 -0.45 30.54 13.95
N THR A 191 -1.05 31.72 13.77
CA THR A 191 -1.61 32.14 12.46
C THR A 191 -0.56 32.33 11.38
N GLU A 192 0.65 32.75 11.77
CA GLU A 192 1.79 32.98 10.88
C GLU A 192 2.75 31.77 10.79
N ASP A 193 2.45 30.68 11.49
CA ASP A 193 3.25 29.45 11.43
C ASP A 193 2.77 28.58 10.26
N PRO A 194 3.52 28.47 9.15
CA PRO A 194 3.08 27.71 7.99
C PRO A 194 2.92 26.21 8.27
N GLY A 195 3.65 25.63 9.22
CA GLY A 195 3.47 24.22 9.58
C GLY A 195 2.17 23.97 10.36
N ALA A 196 1.83 24.87 11.29
CA ALA A 196 0.54 24.82 11.99
C ALA A 196 -0.64 25.06 11.03
N GLN A 197 -0.51 26.02 10.12
CA GLN A 197 -1.57 26.31 9.13
C GLN A 197 -1.75 25.17 8.12
N LEU A 198 -0.69 24.43 7.78
CA LEU A 198 -0.82 23.27 6.90
C LEU A 198 -1.61 22.13 7.57
N ILE A 199 -1.30 21.80 8.83
CA ILE A 199 -2.05 20.78 9.59
C ILE A 199 -3.51 21.21 9.79
N LEU A 200 -3.75 22.52 9.98
CA LEU A 200 -5.11 23.06 10.03
C LEU A 200 -5.83 22.90 8.68
N ALA A 201 -5.16 23.17 7.55
CA ALA A 201 -5.77 23.06 6.22
C ALA A 201 -6.27 21.64 5.93
N GLU A 202 -5.46 20.62 6.27
CA GLU A 202 -5.84 19.21 6.17
C GLU A 202 -7.05 18.88 7.04
N ALA A 203 -6.98 19.16 8.34
CA ALA A 203 -8.05 18.83 9.27
C ALA A 203 -9.39 19.52 8.90
N GLU A 204 -9.33 20.76 8.41
CA GLU A 204 -10.52 21.48 7.93
C GLU A 204 -11.07 20.86 6.63
N PHE A 205 -10.20 20.45 5.72
CA PHE A 205 -10.60 19.77 4.50
C PHE A 205 -11.25 18.42 4.81
N ASP A 206 -10.70 17.65 5.73
CA ASP A 206 -11.30 16.38 6.18
C ASP A 206 -12.68 16.59 6.81
N ALA A 207 -12.88 17.71 7.50
CA ALA A 207 -14.15 18.08 8.13
C ALA A 207 -15.13 18.83 7.19
N ASP A 208 -14.91 18.76 5.88
CA ASP A 208 -15.73 19.42 4.85
C ASP A 208 -15.80 20.95 4.96
N GLN A 209 -14.90 21.57 5.72
CA GLN A 209 -14.81 23.02 5.91
C GLN A 209 -13.95 23.67 4.82
N ASP A 210 -14.38 23.51 3.57
CA ASP A 210 -13.63 23.88 2.37
C ASP A 210 -13.11 25.33 2.41
N ASN A 211 -13.88 26.28 2.95
CA ASN A 211 -13.45 27.68 3.09
C ASN A 211 -12.34 27.88 4.13
N ALA A 212 -12.42 27.18 5.26
CA ALA A 212 -11.41 27.28 6.30
C ALA A 212 -10.09 26.62 5.85
N ALA A 213 -10.20 25.48 5.17
CA ALA A 213 -9.06 24.80 4.55
C ALA A 213 -8.35 25.69 3.53
N ASP A 214 -9.11 26.34 2.64
CA ASP A 214 -8.59 27.26 1.61
C ASP A 214 -7.81 28.43 2.21
N VAL A 215 -8.37 29.05 3.26
CA VAL A 215 -7.75 30.18 3.96
C VAL A 215 -6.48 29.75 4.70
N ALA A 216 -6.49 28.58 5.34
CA ALA A 216 -5.30 28.04 6.00
C ALA A 216 -4.20 27.74 4.97
N ALA A 217 -4.53 27.10 3.85
CA ALA A 217 -3.59 26.85 2.76
C ALA A 217 -3.04 28.15 2.15
N ASP A 218 -3.85 29.19 2.01
CA ASP A 218 -3.39 30.51 1.54
C ASP A 218 -2.35 31.14 2.48
N ARG A 219 -2.50 30.99 3.80
CA ARG A 219 -1.47 31.45 4.77
C ARG A 219 -0.16 30.68 4.61
N VAL A 220 -0.24 29.37 4.37
CA VAL A 220 0.96 28.58 4.07
C VAL A 220 1.64 29.09 2.80
N LEU A 221 0.88 29.30 1.72
CA LEU A 221 1.43 29.76 0.44
C LEU A 221 1.94 31.21 0.47
N ALA A 222 1.41 32.06 1.35
CA ALA A 222 1.94 33.40 1.57
C ALA A 222 3.36 33.36 2.16
N ALA A 223 3.63 32.44 3.09
CA ALA A 223 4.96 32.26 3.69
C ALA A 223 5.88 31.35 2.85
N ARG A 224 5.30 30.36 2.16
CA ARG A 224 5.98 29.32 1.39
C ARG A 224 5.27 29.12 0.03
N PRO A 225 5.55 29.94 -0.99
CA PRO A 225 4.80 29.92 -2.26
C PRO A 225 4.87 28.62 -3.08
N ASN A 226 5.82 27.74 -2.74
CA ASN A 226 6.07 26.45 -3.37
C ASN A 226 5.84 25.29 -2.39
N ASP A 227 5.09 25.49 -1.30
CA ASP A 227 4.73 24.39 -0.40
C ASP A 227 3.80 23.40 -1.14
N VAL A 228 4.27 22.16 -1.33
CA VAL A 228 3.62 21.15 -2.19
C VAL A 228 2.26 20.76 -1.62
N ASP A 229 2.19 20.50 -0.31
CA ASP A 229 0.98 20.04 0.36
C ASP A 229 -0.09 21.14 0.38
N ALA A 230 0.29 22.39 0.62
CA ALA A 230 -0.65 23.51 0.52
C ALA A 230 -1.20 23.69 -0.92
N LEU A 231 -0.36 23.51 -1.96
CA LEU A 231 -0.83 23.51 -3.36
C LEU A 231 -1.82 22.35 -3.61
N ILE A 232 -1.55 21.16 -3.06
CA ILE A 232 -2.44 20.00 -3.15
C ILE A 232 -3.78 20.31 -2.49
N PHE A 233 -3.81 20.88 -1.28
CA PHE A 233 -5.06 21.26 -0.61
C PHE A 233 -5.85 22.34 -1.37
N LYS A 234 -5.19 23.33 -1.99
CA LYS A 234 -5.88 24.28 -2.89
C LYS A 234 -6.56 23.57 -4.06
N GLY A 235 -5.89 22.60 -4.66
CA GLY A 235 -6.44 21.77 -5.74
C GLY A 235 -7.64 20.95 -5.29
N HIS A 236 -7.52 20.28 -4.14
CA HIS A 236 -8.58 19.49 -3.54
C HIS A 236 -9.83 20.30 -3.19
N VAL A 237 -9.65 21.45 -2.52
CA VAL A 237 -10.76 22.35 -2.18
C VAL A 237 -11.46 22.85 -3.45
N ALA A 238 -10.70 23.29 -4.45
CA ALA A 238 -11.27 23.76 -5.73
C ALA A 238 -12.06 22.65 -6.44
N MET A 239 -11.48 21.45 -6.52
CA MET A 239 -12.12 20.27 -7.10
C MET A 239 -13.43 19.93 -6.35
N ARG A 240 -13.39 19.83 -5.02
CA ARG A 240 -14.57 19.49 -4.22
C ARG A 240 -15.70 20.52 -4.36
N ARG A 241 -15.38 21.81 -4.40
CA ARG A 241 -16.38 22.88 -4.64
C ARG A 241 -17.06 22.72 -6.01
N LEU A 242 -16.29 22.40 -7.05
CA LEU A 242 -16.82 22.18 -8.40
C LEU A 242 -17.69 20.92 -8.47
N THR A 243 -17.26 19.82 -7.83
CA THR A 243 -18.04 18.58 -7.73
C THR A 243 -19.34 18.79 -6.96
N LYS A 244 -19.31 19.42 -5.77
CA LYS A 244 -20.49 19.72 -4.93
C LYS A 244 -21.53 20.57 -5.68
N THR A 245 -21.07 21.51 -6.50
CA THR A 245 -21.94 22.39 -7.31
C THR A 245 -22.31 21.80 -8.67
N LYS A 246 -21.81 20.60 -9.01
CA LYS A 246 -21.97 19.98 -10.34
C LYS A 246 -21.62 20.95 -11.47
N SER A 247 -20.56 21.74 -11.28
CA SER A 247 -20.19 22.81 -12.18
C SER A 247 -19.73 22.27 -13.54
N SER A 248 -20.23 22.87 -14.62
CA SER A 248 -19.76 22.64 -15.99
C SER A 248 -18.74 23.69 -16.46
N ASP A 249 -18.26 24.56 -15.56
CA ASP A 249 -17.29 25.61 -15.88
C ASP A 249 -15.89 25.02 -16.16
N VAL A 250 -15.60 24.83 -17.44
CA VAL A 250 -14.31 24.31 -17.94
C VAL A 250 -13.13 25.18 -17.50
N VAL A 251 -13.31 26.50 -17.39
CA VAL A 251 -12.22 27.40 -16.96
C VAL A 251 -11.91 27.18 -15.49
N ALA A 252 -12.93 27.03 -14.64
CA ALA A 252 -12.75 26.74 -13.22
C ALA A 252 -12.12 25.36 -12.98
N TRP A 253 -12.54 24.32 -13.71
CA TRP A 253 -11.91 22.99 -13.66
C TRP A 253 -10.45 23.02 -14.10
N LYS A 254 -10.14 23.77 -15.18
CA LYS A 254 -8.75 23.97 -15.61
C LYS A 254 -7.94 24.71 -14.54
N ALA A 255 -8.51 25.71 -13.88
CA ALA A 255 -7.85 26.44 -12.79
C ALA A 255 -7.57 25.52 -11.59
N ALA A 256 -8.54 24.69 -11.19
CA ALA A 256 -8.35 23.69 -10.13
C ALA A 256 -7.21 22.71 -10.46
N ARG A 257 -7.18 22.20 -11.70
CA ARG A 257 -6.12 21.32 -12.21
C ARG A 257 -4.72 21.95 -12.17
N GLN A 258 -4.61 23.28 -12.34
CA GLN A 258 -3.30 23.95 -12.31
C GLN A 258 -2.62 23.89 -10.94
N TRP A 259 -3.37 23.70 -9.85
CA TRP A 259 -2.79 23.53 -8.52
C TRP A 259 -1.95 22.24 -8.44
N PHE A 260 -2.49 21.11 -8.92
CA PHE A 260 -1.74 19.85 -9.00
C PHE A 260 -0.57 19.92 -9.98
N VAL A 261 -0.72 20.65 -11.10
CA VAL A 261 0.39 20.89 -12.04
C VAL A 261 1.51 21.70 -11.38
N ARG A 262 1.20 22.74 -10.58
CA ARG A 262 2.21 23.48 -9.81
C ARG A 262 2.88 22.60 -8.77
N ALA A 263 2.13 21.80 -8.02
CA ALA A 263 2.67 20.87 -7.03
C ALA A 263 3.67 19.89 -7.68
N ASN A 264 3.30 19.27 -8.81
CA ASN A 264 4.18 18.40 -9.57
C ASN A 264 5.43 19.11 -10.11
N ARG A 265 5.34 20.39 -10.51
CA ARG A 265 6.53 21.15 -10.95
C ARG A 265 7.51 21.41 -9.82
N VAL A 266 7.02 21.62 -8.60
CA VAL A 266 7.88 21.79 -7.42
C VAL A 266 8.55 20.46 -7.07
N GLN A 267 7.79 19.35 -7.08
CA GLN A 267 8.31 18.02 -6.77
C GLN A 267 7.91 17.00 -7.85
N PRO A 268 8.71 16.87 -8.94
CA PRO A 268 8.36 16.01 -10.09
C PRO A 268 8.31 14.51 -9.81
N ASN A 269 8.85 14.08 -8.67
CA ASN A 269 8.83 12.69 -8.21
C ASN A 269 7.88 12.48 -7.01
N ALA A 270 6.95 13.42 -6.76
CA ALA A 270 5.83 13.17 -5.86
C ALA A 270 4.72 12.46 -6.62
N ALA A 271 4.34 11.26 -6.17
CA ALA A 271 3.33 10.44 -6.84
C ALA A 271 1.91 11.06 -6.75
N GLU A 272 1.60 11.74 -5.65
CA GLU A 272 0.27 12.28 -5.37
C GLU A 272 -0.17 13.39 -6.35
N PRO A 273 0.62 14.46 -6.62
CA PRO A 273 0.25 15.44 -7.64
C PRO A 273 0.02 14.84 -9.03
N LEU A 274 0.77 13.79 -9.38
CA LEU A 274 0.63 13.07 -10.65
C LEU A 274 -0.68 12.28 -10.71
N SER A 275 -1.05 11.56 -9.63
CA SER A 275 -2.31 10.83 -9.56
C SER A 275 -3.52 11.78 -9.52
N LEU A 276 -3.42 12.89 -8.79
CA LEU A 276 -4.47 13.91 -8.71
C LEU A 276 -4.70 14.65 -10.03
N PHE A 277 -3.65 14.88 -10.83
CA PHE A 277 -3.79 15.43 -12.18
C PHE A 277 -4.63 14.55 -13.09
N TYR A 278 -4.54 13.23 -12.93
CA TYR A 278 -5.40 12.26 -13.60
C TYR A 278 -6.81 12.23 -12.97
N ALA A 279 -6.92 12.11 -11.65
CA ALA A 279 -8.18 11.97 -10.93
C ALA A 279 -9.15 13.13 -11.19
N ILE A 280 -8.64 14.37 -11.25
CA ILE A 280 -9.49 15.55 -11.51
C ILE A 280 -10.13 15.53 -12.93
N MET A 281 -9.56 14.83 -13.92
CA MET A 281 -10.26 14.61 -15.21
C MET A 281 -11.49 13.73 -15.02
N LEU A 282 -11.36 12.67 -14.21
CA LEU A 282 -12.46 11.75 -13.93
C LEU A 282 -13.57 12.45 -13.15
N GLU A 283 -13.22 13.24 -12.14
CA GLU A 283 -14.18 14.05 -11.35
C GLU A 283 -14.93 15.07 -12.22
N GLN A 284 -14.27 15.64 -13.22
CA GLN A 284 -14.90 16.53 -14.20
C GLN A 284 -15.80 15.77 -15.20
N GLY A 285 -15.71 14.44 -15.26
CA GLY A 285 -16.37 13.63 -16.30
C GLY A 285 -15.68 13.68 -17.67
N GLU A 286 -14.43 14.14 -17.73
CA GLU A 286 -13.62 14.16 -18.94
C GLU A 286 -12.85 12.85 -19.12
N LYS A 287 -12.65 12.45 -20.38
CA LYS A 287 -11.71 11.37 -20.70
C LYS A 287 -10.28 11.81 -20.36
N PRO A 288 -9.51 11.03 -19.58
CA PRO A 288 -8.11 11.34 -19.33
C PRO A 288 -7.30 11.49 -20.62
N THR A 289 -6.50 12.56 -20.68
CA THR A 289 -5.56 12.77 -21.80
C THR A 289 -4.39 11.78 -21.73
N ALA A 290 -3.69 11.56 -22.84
CA ALA A 290 -2.48 10.73 -22.86
C ALA A 290 -1.44 11.17 -21.82
N ASN A 291 -1.29 12.48 -21.61
CA ASN A 291 -0.38 13.03 -20.60
C ASN A 291 -0.84 12.71 -19.16
N ALA A 292 -2.14 12.72 -18.90
CA ALA A 292 -2.67 12.34 -17.58
C ALA A 292 -2.51 10.84 -17.32
N ILE A 293 -2.68 9.99 -18.33
CA ILE A 293 -2.44 8.55 -18.24
C ILE A 293 -0.94 8.29 -17.98
N ALA A 294 -0.04 9.01 -18.66
CA ALA A 294 1.40 8.92 -18.40
C ALA A 294 1.77 9.39 -16.99
N ALA A 295 1.10 10.42 -16.46
CA ALA A 295 1.27 10.84 -15.08
C ALA A 295 0.84 9.75 -14.08
N LEU A 296 -0.31 9.10 -14.32
CA LEU A 296 -0.77 7.96 -13.51
C LEU A 296 0.22 6.80 -13.53
N GLN A 297 0.77 6.47 -14.71
CA GLN A 297 1.83 5.46 -14.84
C GLN A 297 3.06 5.83 -14.02
N ARG A 298 3.53 7.08 -14.13
CA ARG A 298 4.69 7.56 -13.37
C ARG A 298 4.44 7.55 -11.87
N ALA A 299 3.25 7.92 -11.43
CA ALA A 299 2.85 7.81 -10.03
C ALA A 299 2.98 6.36 -9.54
N PHE A 300 2.48 5.39 -10.32
CA PHE A 300 2.57 3.97 -9.98
C PHE A 300 4.02 3.46 -9.95
N GLU A 301 4.88 3.92 -10.87
CA GLU A 301 6.32 3.59 -10.83
C GLU A 301 7.01 4.09 -9.56
N LEU A 302 6.58 5.24 -9.02
CA LEU A 302 7.15 5.85 -7.82
C LEU A 302 6.68 5.16 -6.54
N VAL A 303 5.42 4.74 -6.49
CA VAL A 303 4.81 4.07 -5.32
C VAL A 303 4.05 2.79 -5.71
N PRO A 304 4.73 1.78 -6.26
CA PRO A 304 4.06 0.57 -6.76
C PRO A 304 3.33 -0.23 -5.67
N GLN A 305 3.66 -0.01 -4.40
CA GLN A 305 2.99 -0.61 -3.24
C GLN A 305 1.58 -0.06 -2.97
N ASP A 306 1.21 1.08 -3.55
CA ASP A 306 -0.12 1.66 -3.38
C ASP A 306 -1.16 0.87 -4.19
N SER A 307 -2.05 0.15 -3.47
CA SER A 307 -3.08 -0.69 -4.07
C SER A 307 -4.15 0.11 -4.79
N ALA A 308 -4.51 1.30 -4.31
CA ALA A 308 -5.49 2.17 -4.95
C ALA A 308 -4.98 2.65 -6.30
N LEU A 309 -3.74 3.13 -6.33
CA LEU A 309 -3.08 3.60 -7.54
C LEU A 309 -2.88 2.47 -8.56
N ARG A 310 -2.50 1.28 -8.08
CA ARG A 310 -2.39 0.07 -8.90
C ARG A 310 -3.72 -0.29 -9.56
N PHE A 311 -4.81 -0.30 -8.79
CA PHE A 311 -6.15 -0.58 -9.30
C PHE A 311 -6.61 0.48 -10.31
N LEU A 312 -6.37 1.76 -10.01
CA LEU A 312 -6.73 2.87 -10.88
C LEU A 312 -6.02 2.77 -12.25
N LEU A 313 -4.73 2.42 -12.26
CA LEU A 313 -3.98 2.19 -13.48
C LEU A 313 -4.46 0.94 -14.24
N ALA A 314 -4.76 -0.15 -13.52
CA ALA A 314 -5.35 -1.34 -14.12
C ALA A 314 -6.68 -1.01 -14.81
N ARG A 315 -7.57 -0.27 -14.14
CA ARG A 315 -8.83 0.20 -14.70
C ARG A 315 -8.62 1.03 -15.97
N GLN A 316 -7.66 1.95 -15.97
CA GLN A 316 -7.32 2.73 -17.16
C GLN A 316 -6.86 1.83 -18.33
N TYR A 317 -6.02 0.82 -18.07
CA TYR A 317 -5.60 -0.14 -19.09
C TYR A 317 -6.76 -0.97 -19.65
N LEU A 318 -7.69 -1.40 -18.81
CA LEU A 318 -8.88 -2.11 -19.27
C LEU A 318 -9.78 -1.22 -20.13
N ILE A 319 -9.94 0.07 -19.79
CA ILE A 319 -10.64 1.06 -20.63
C ILE A 319 -9.96 1.22 -22.00
N ASP A 320 -8.63 1.22 -22.02
CA ASP A 320 -7.83 1.32 -23.23
C ASP A 320 -7.74 0.00 -24.03
N GLY A 321 -8.41 -1.07 -23.55
CA GLY A 321 -8.40 -2.40 -24.18
C GLY A 321 -7.13 -3.21 -23.95
N LYS A 322 -6.21 -2.74 -23.11
CA LYS A 322 -4.95 -3.39 -22.71
C LYS A 322 -5.22 -4.45 -21.63
N LEU A 323 -5.92 -5.52 -22.03
CA LEU A 323 -6.38 -6.56 -21.10
C LEU A 323 -5.23 -7.27 -20.39
N THR A 324 -4.15 -7.57 -21.12
CA THR A 324 -3.00 -8.31 -20.57
C THR A 324 -2.31 -7.48 -19.49
N GLU A 325 -2.04 -6.21 -19.77
CA GLU A 325 -1.38 -5.29 -18.84
C GLU A 325 -2.27 -4.98 -17.63
N GLY A 326 -3.57 -4.77 -17.86
CA GLY A 326 -4.55 -4.61 -16.78
C GLY A 326 -4.61 -5.83 -15.86
N ARG A 327 -4.61 -7.05 -16.43
CA ARG A 327 -4.60 -8.30 -15.65
C ARG A 327 -3.37 -8.40 -14.76
N VAL A 328 -2.17 -8.13 -15.29
CA VAL A 328 -0.91 -8.17 -14.54
C VAL A 328 -0.94 -7.23 -13.33
N LEU A 329 -1.50 -6.03 -13.48
CA LEU A 329 -1.64 -5.09 -12.36
C LEU A 329 -2.65 -5.57 -11.31
N LEU A 330 -3.70 -6.30 -11.72
CA LEU A 330 -4.71 -6.83 -10.81
C LEU A 330 -4.25 -8.07 -10.04
N GLU A 331 -3.35 -8.89 -10.58
CA GLU A 331 -2.95 -10.18 -9.98
C GLU A 331 -2.57 -10.07 -8.50
N PRO A 332 -1.66 -9.17 -8.07
CA PRO A 332 -1.24 -9.17 -6.67
C PRO A 332 -2.36 -8.72 -5.72
N MET A 333 -3.35 -7.97 -6.23
CA MET A 333 -4.54 -7.58 -5.47
C MET A 333 -5.57 -8.71 -5.45
N ALA A 334 -5.78 -9.39 -6.57
CA ALA A 334 -6.73 -10.50 -6.74
C ALA A 334 -6.39 -11.69 -5.83
N TYR A 335 -5.10 -11.92 -5.62
CA TYR A 335 -4.58 -13.03 -4.82
C TYR A 335 -3.99 -12.57 -3.48
N ASN A 336 -4.31 -11.36 -3.02
CA ASN A 336 -3.91 -10.88 -1.70
C ASN A 336 -4.61 -11.73 -0.61
N PRO A 337 -3.85 -12.33 0.32
CA PRO A 337 -4.42 -13.16 1.40
C PRO A 337 -5.31 -12.39 2.39
N HIS A 338 -5.18 -11.07 2.46
CA HIS A 338 -6.02 -10.17 3.27
C HIS A 338 -7.19 -9.58 2.49
N ALA A 339 -7.34 -9.90 1.20
CA ALA A 339 -8.46 -9.37 0.44
C ALA A 339 -9.80 -9.91 0.95
N ALA A 340 -10.80 -9.04 0.99
CA ALA A 340 -12.17 -9.44 1.29
C ALA A 340 -12.70 -10.49 0.29
N PRO A 341 -13.66 -11.34 0.67
CA PRO A 341 -14.23 -12.36 -0.21
C PRO A 341 -14.82 -11.80 -1.52
N ASP A 342 -15.28 -10.55 -1.52
CA ASP A 342 -15.82 -9.81 -2.66
C ASP A 342 -14.77 -8.99 -3.43
N ASN A 343 -13.53 -9.48 -3.50
CA ASN A 343 -12.39 -8.84 -4.14
C ASN A 343 -12.65 -8.40 -5.60
N SER A 344 -12.68 -7.09 -5.83
CA SER A 344 -12.88 -6.48 -7.14
C SER A 344 -11.83 -6.88 -8.18
N ALA A 345 -10.58 -7.00 -7.77
CA ALA A 345 -9.51 -7.40 -8.68
C ALA A 345 -9.69 -8.84 -9.19
N ALA A 346 -10.09 -9.76 -8.30
CA ALA A 346 -10.39 -11.15 -8.68
C ALA A 346 -11.59 -11.24 -9.63
N GLN A 347 -12.65 -10.45 -9.37
CA GLN A 347 -13.83 -10.38 -10.25
C GLN A 347 -13.45 -9.89 -11.65
N LEU A 348 -12.64 -8.84 -11.75
CA LEU A 348 -12.15 -8.32 -13.02
C LEU A 348 -11.27 -9.32 -13.76
N ILE A 349 -10.35 -10.02 -13.08
CA ILE A 349 -9.56 -11.10 -13.70
C ILE A 349 -10.46 -12.18 -14.28
N ALA A 350 -11.51 -12.62 -13.56
CA ALA A 350 -12.43 -13.63 -14.06
C ALA A 350 -13.19 -13.17 -15.33
N LEU A 351 -13.51 -11.88 -15.45
CA LEU A 351 -14.10 -11.31 -16.67
C LEU A 351 -13.10 -11.24 -17.82
N ILE A 352 -11.84 -10.88 -17.53
CA ILE A 352 -10.73 -10.87 -18.50
C ILE A 352 -10.47 -12.27 -19.04
N ASP A 353 -10.43 -13.28 -18.18
CA ASP A 353 -10.16 -14.67 -18.56
C ASP A 353 -11.31 -15.25 -19.43
N LYS A 354 -12.55 -14.80 -19.20
CA LYS A 354 -13.71 -15.09 -20.06
C LYS A 354 -13.72 -14.32 -21.38
N LYS A 355 -12.83 -13.33 -21.54
CA LYS A 355 -12.78 -12.39 -22.68
C LYS A 355 -14.10 -11.63 -22.88
N ASP A 356 -14.84 -11.39 -21.80
CA ASP A 356 -16.15 -10.73 -21.84
C ASP A 356 -16.00 -9.20 -21.78
N GLN A 357 -15.70 -8.60 -22.94
CA GLN A 357 -15.50 -7.16 -23.08
C GLN A 357 -16.72 -6.32 -22.66
N ALA A 358 -17.93 -6.85 -22.86
CA ALA A 358 -19.16 -6.16 -22.48
C ALA A 358 -19.29 -6.13 -20.96
N ALA A 359 -19.08 -7.26 -20.28
CA ALA A 359 -19.11 -7.33 -18.83
C ALA A 359 -17.97 -6.52 -18.18
N ILE A 360 -16.78 -6.48 -18.77
CA ILE A 360 -15.69 -5.61 -18.27
C ILE A 360 -16.13 -4.15 -18.31
N ARG A 361 -16.68 -3.67 -19.45
CA ARG A 361 -17.15 -2.28 -19.57
C ARG A 361 -18.27 -1.97 -18.58
N ASP A 362 -19.22 -2.88 -18.42
CA ASP A 362 -20.32 -2.74 -17.48
C ASP A 362 -19.81 -2.67 -16.03
N TYR A 363 -18.87 -3.53 -15.66
CA TYR A 363 -18.22 -3.52 -14.35
C TYR A 363 -17.56 -2.17 -14.06
N LEU A 364 -16.76 -1.67 -15.00
CA LEU A 364 -16.02 -0.41 -14.85
C LEU A 364 -16.93 0.82 -14.83
N ALA A 365 -18.14 0.74 -15.37
CA ALA A 365 -19.13 1.81 -15.37
C ALA A 365 -19.94 1.90 -14.06
N HIS A 366 -20.18 0.76 -13.40
CA HIS A 366 -21.15 0.66 -12.30
C HIS A 366 -20.56 0.33 -10.92
N LYS A 367 -19.32 -0.17 -10.82
CA LYS A 367 -18.67 -0.40 -9.53
C LYS A 367 -17.59 0.66 -9.25
N PRO A 368 -17.70 1.41 -8.14
CA PRO A 368 -16.71 2.42 -7.77
C PRO A 368 -15.36 1.78 -7.41
N ASP A 369 -14.32 2.60 -7.48
CA ASP A 369 -12.95 2.25 -7.11
C ASP A 369 -12.89 1.78 -5.63
N PRO A 370 -12.37 0.58 -5.32
CA PRO A 370 -12.20 0.11 -3.95
C PRO A 370 -11.31 1.04 -3.08
N ALA A 371 -10.59 1.98 -3.68
CA ALA A 371 -9.73 2.96 -3.01
C ALA A 371 -10.41 3.89 -1.97
N GLN A 372 -11.75 3.91 -1.86
CA GLN A 372 -12.46 4.88 -1.01
C GLN A 372 -12.60 4.50 0.47
N LYS A 373 -12.04 3.37 0.92
CA LYS A 373 -11.97 3.09 2.36
C LYS A 373 -10.53 2.76 2.75
N PRO A 374 -9.91 3.53 3.66
CA PRO A 374 -8.64 3.11 4.23
C PRO A 374 -8.84 1.73 4.85
N ASP A 375 -7.93 0.83 4.52
CA ASP A 375 -7.88 -0.51 5.12
C ASP A 375 -7.66 -0.32 6.63
N PRO A 376 -8.63 -0.68 7.49
CA PRO A 376 -8.48 -0.49 8.94
C PRO A 376 -7.43 -1.45 9.55
N GLU A 377 -6.94 -2.42 8.77
CA GLU A 377 -6.06 -3.51 9.19
C GLU A 377 -4.72 -3.51 8.45
N SER A 378 -4.13 -2.34 8.20
CA SER A 378 -2.67 -2.28 8.11
C SER A 378 -2.12 -2.33 9.53
N ASP A 379 -1.98 -3.55 10.04
CA ASP A 379 -1.42 -3.91 11.35
C ASP A 379 -0.05 -3.25 11.64
#